data_AF-A0A522AME2-F1
#
_entry.id   AF-A0A522AME2-F1
#
_cell.length_a   1.000
_cell.length_b   1.000
_cell.length_c   1.000
_cell.angle_alpha   90.00
_cell.angle_beta   90.00
_cell.angle_gamma   90.00
#
_symmetry.space_group_name_H-M   'P 1'
#
loop_
_entity.id
_entity.type
_entity.pdbx_description
1 polymer ?
#
loop_
_entity_poly.entity_id
_entity_poly.type
_entity_poly.pdbx_seq_one_letter_code
_entity_poly.pdbx_strand_id
1 'polypeptide(L)'
;MLSIPVRILFGVDMALGCFNYVAWSWFAGQRFSALFLFLSIFSTHFPDADMIPYLFLRRRYRLVSHWVVGHHPLLLLPFVAVASFVAAKILMPDRVSYTVALITSGVLLHFLHDGASSLGFPWLSPFSQARFRFRSGKPIVVPQAETEQWMSYWKTRERSAADEIAGRTAPVTIAQFLFWGAGVLALIVFVIDL
;
A
#
# COMPACT_ATOMS: atom_id res chain seq x y z
N MET A 1 4.38 -4.07 24.37
CA MET A 1 3.70 -4.02 23.06
C MET A 1 4.19 -2.77 22.32
N LEU A 2 4.64 -2.90 21.06
CA LEU A 2 5.03 -1.72 20.27
C LEU A 2 3.80 -0.88 19.93
N SER A 3 3.92 0.45 20.02
CA SER A 3 2.84 1.40 19.73
C SER A 3 2.44 1.38 18.25
N ILE A 4 1.22 1.83 17.92
CA ILE A 4 0.72 1.90 16.53
C ILE A 4 1.69 2.67 15.61
N PRO A 5 2.25 3.85 16.01
CA PRO A 5 3.23 4.55 15.18
C PRO A 5 4.47 3.71 14.88
N VAL A 6 4.97 2.96 15.86
CA VAL A 6 6.14 2.08 15.68
C VAL A 6 5.88 1.03 14.61
N ARG A 7 4.67 0.46 14.58
CA ARG A 7 4.35 -0.60 13.61
C ARG A 7 4.08 -0.06 12.21
N ILE A 8 3.58 1.18 12.10
CA ILE A 8 3.50 1.91 10.82
C ILE A 8 4.92 2.22 10.31
N LEU A 9 5.78 2.73 11.19
CA LEU A 9 7.16 3.06 10.86
C LEU A 9 7.97 1.84 10.41
N PHE A 10 7.75 0.66 11.02
CA PHE A 10 8.40 -0.60 10.65
C PHE A 10 7.56 -1.48 9.70
N GLY A 11 6.56 -0.90 9.04
CA GLY A 11 5.67 -1.58 8.11
C GLY A 11 6.31 -1.86 6.75
N VAL A 12 5.74 -2.83 6.01
CA VAL A 12 6.19 -3.17 4.64
C VAL A 12 6.03 -1.97 3.70
N ASP A 13 4.93 -1.22 3.80
CA ASP A 13 4.66 -0.08 2.92
C ASP A 13 5.63 1.09 3.11
N MET A 14 6.15 1.27 4.33
CA MET A 14 7.24 2.23 4.59
C MET A 14 8.51 1.82 3.83
N ALA A 15 8.90 0.55 3.93
CA ALA A 15 10.07 0.03 3.23
C ALA A 15 9.91 0.13 1.71
N LEU A 16 8.74 -0.22 1.19
CA LEU A 16 8.39 -0.07 -0.23
C LEU A 16 8.48 1.39 -0.67
N GLY A 17 8.03 2.34 0.16
CA GLY A 17 8.14 3.77 -0.13
C GLY A 17 9.59 4.24 -0.26
N CYS A 18 10.47 3.79 0.64
CA CYS A 18 11.90 4.06 0.56
C CYS A 18 12.55 3.46 -0.69
N PHE A 19 12.31 2.17 -0.97
CA PHE A 19 12.84 1.51 -2.17
C PHE A 19 12.35 2.17 -3.46
N ASN A 20 11.06 2.50 -3.53
CA ASN A 20 10.47 3.17 -4.67
C ASN A 20 11.09 4.56 -4.91
N TYR A 21 11.33 5.31 -3.83
CA TYR A 21 11.99 6.61 -3.91
C TYR A 21 13.41 6.49 -4.44
N VAL A 22 14.20 5.58 -3.87
CA VAL A 22 15.59 5.36 -4.28
C VAL A 22 15.65 4.91 -5.75
N ALA A 23 14.83 3.93 -6.14
CA ALA A 23 14.81 3.41 -7.50
C ALA A 23 14.52 4.51 -8.53
N TRP A 24 13.42 5.26 -8.37
CA TRP A 24 13.08 6.31 -9.32
C TRP A 24 14.04 7.49 -9.29
N SER A 25 14.56 7.85 -8.12
CA SER A 25 15.51 8.97 -8.02
C SER A 25 16.83 8.61 -8.69
N TRP A 26 17.28 7.37 -8.59
CA TRP A 26 18.42 6.85 -9.34
C TRP A 26 18.16 6.87 -10.84
N PHE A 27 17.04 6.29 -11.31
CA PHE A 27 16.71 6.25 -12.73
C PHE A 27 16.58 7.63 -13.38
N ALA A 28 16.07 8.60 -12.62
CA ALA A 28 15.84 9.97 -13.11
C ALA A 28 16.99 10.94 -12.77
N GLY A 29 18.10 10.46 -12.20
CA GLY A 29 19.24 11.29 -11.77
C GLY A 29 18.85 12.43 -10.82
N GLN A 30 17.87 12.21 -9.95
CA GLN A 30 17.41 13.20 -8.98
C GLN A 30 18.34 13.22 -7.78
N ARG A 31 18.60 14.41 -7.24
CA ARG A 31 19.22 14.55 -5.90
C ARG A 31 18.20 14.24 -4.80
N PHE A 32 18.71 14.02 -3.59
CA PHE A 32 17.86 13.83 -2.43
C PHE A 32 16.85 14.98 -2.26
N SER A 33 15.60 14.62 -1.99
CA SER A 33 14.49 15.54 -1.75
C SER A 33 13.54 14.92 -0.75
N ALA A 34 13.44 15.55 0.42
CA ALA A 34 12.53 15.13 1.48
C ALA A 34 11.06 15.11 1.02
N LEU A 35 10.68 16.05 0.13
CA LEU A 35 9.34 16.10 -0.44
C LEU A 35 9.03 14.84 -1.27
N PHE A 36 9.94 14.43 -2.15
CA PHE A 36 9.72 13.25 -2.98
C PHE A 36 9.80 11.95 -2.17
N LEU A 37 10.66 11.88 -1.15
CA LEU A 37 10.64 10.77 -0.20
C LEU A 37 9.28 10.68 0.50
N PHE A 38 8.76 11.81 1.00
CA PHE A 38 7.45 11.88 1.63
C PHE A 38 6.34 11.45 0.67
N LEU A 39 6.33 11.95 -0.57
CA LEU A 39 5.33 11.57 -1.58
C LEU A 39 5.37 10.07 -1.92
N SER A 40 6.57 9.48 -1.95
CA SER A 40 6.75 8.05 -2.19
C SER A 40 6.22 7.19 -1.04
N ILE A 41 6.52 7.56 0.21
CA ILE A 41 6.01 6.86 1.40
C ILE A 41 4.49 7.07 1.52
N PHE A 42 4.01 8.28 1.25
CA PHE A 42 2.59 8.58 1.28
C PHE A 42 1.83 7.76 0.24
N SER A 43 2.33 7.67 -0.99
CA SER A 43 1.65 6.94 -2.07
C SER A 43 1.58 5.43 -1.80
N THR A 44 2.56 4.84 -1.10
CA THR A 44 2.47 3.44 -0.67
C THR A 44 1.47 3.22 0.46
N HIS A 45 1.14 4.22 1.28
CA HIS A 45 0.09 4.10 2.31
C HIS A 45 -1.27 4.60 1.84
N PHE A 46 -1.33 5.34 0.73
CA PHE A 46 -2.53 6.03 0.29
C PHE A 46 -3.75 5.11 0.08
N PRO A 47 -3.61 3.88 -0.47
CA PRO A 47 -4.74 2.96 -0.57
C PRO A 47 -5.44 2.69 0.76
N ASP A 48 -4.69 2.66 1.87
CA ASP A 48 -5.21 2.44 3.22
C ASP A 48 -5.94 3.66 3.82
N ALA A 49 -6.00 4.80 3.13
CA ALA A 49 -6.78 5.95 3.57
C ALA A 49 -8.29 5.66 3.65
N ASP A 50 -8.79 4.64 2.94
CA ASP A 50 -10.16 4.16 3.05
C ASP A 50 -10.49 3.49 4.40
N MET A 51 -9.48 3.28 5.25
CA MET A 51 -9.65 2.94 6.67
C MET A 51 -10.48 3.99 7.40
N ILE A 52 -10.27 5.28 7.12
CA ILE A 52 -10.96 6.37 7.81
C ILE A 52 -12.49 6.23 7.64
N PRO A 53 -13.05 6.24 6.42
CA PRO A 53 -14.49 6.05 6.25
C PRO A 53 -14.95 4.67 6.75
N TYR A 54 -14.15 3.62 6.61
CA TYR A 54 -14.49 2.30 7.16
C TYR A 54 -14.74 2.33 8.67
N LEU A 55 -13.87 2.97 9.46
CA LEU A 55 -14.02 3.04 10.92
C LEU A 55 -15.37 3.67 11.33
N PHE A 56 -15.85 4.66 10.58
CA PHE A 56 -17.14 5.32 10.83
C PHE A 56 -18.34 4.51 10.33
N LEU A 57 -18.21 3.83 9.20
CA LEU A 57 -19.34 3.21 8.50
C LEU A 57 -19.53 1.72 8.84
N ARG A 58 -18.50 1.04 9.38
CA ARG A 58 -18.50 -0.42 9.53
C ARG A 58 -19.63 -0.97 10.38
N ARG A 59 -20.01 -0.30 11.48
CA ARG A 59 -21.07 -0.78 12.38
C ARG A 59 -22.44 -0.62 11.74
N ARG A 60 -22.66 0.51 11.05
CA ARG A 60 -23.92 0.82 10.38
C ARG A 60 -24.19 -0.12 9.21
N TYR A 61 -23.17 -0.44 8.41
CA TYR A 61 -23.32 -1.24 7.20
C TYR A 61 -22.76 -2.66 7.30
N ARG A 62 -22.33 -3.08 8.50
CA ARG A 62 -21.72 -4.41 8.76
C ARG A 62 -20.57 -4.72 7.79
N LEU A 63 -19.70 -3.74 7.56
CA LEU A 63 -18.55 -3.87 6.65
C LEU A 63 -17.53 -4.83 7.25
N VAL A 64 -16.94 -5.67 6.40
CA VAL A 64 -16.00 -6.73 6.80
C VAL A 64 -14.54 -6.33 6.58
N SER A 65 -14.30 -5.38 5.68
CA SER A 65 -12.98 -4.82 5.41
C SER A 65 -13.13 -3.35 5.04
N HIS A 66 -12.02 -2.61 5.09
CA HIS A 66 -11.96 -1.18 4.77
C HIS A 66 -11.98 -0.86 3.27
N TRP A 67 -12.46 -1.79 2.46
CA TRP A 67 -12.48 -1.71 1.00
C TRP A 67 -13.60 -0.79 0.51
N VAL A 68 -13.36 0.52 0.51
CA VAL A 68 -14.34 1.52 0.03
C VAL A 68 -14.02 1.96 -1.39
N VAL A 69 -12.84 2.57 -1.59
CA VAL A 69 -12.35 3.04 -2.91
C VAL A 69 -10.86 2.75 -3.07
N GLY A 70 -10.09 2.87 -1.98
CA GLY A 70 -8.63 2.74 -1.99
C GLY A 70 -8.12 1.37 -2.43
N HIS A 71 -8.94 0.32 -2.32
CA HIS A 71 -8.55 -1.04 -2.71
C HIS A 71 -9.19 -1.53 -4.02
N HIS A 72 -9.56 -0.61 -4.93
CA HIS A 72 -10.02 -0.95 -6.29
C HIS A 72 -8.92 -0.58 -7.31
N PRO A 73 -8.01 -1.49 -7.70
CA PRO A 73 -6.83 -1.13 -8.48
C PRO A 73 -7.15 -0.52 -9.83
N LEU A 74 -8.16 -1.06 -10.51
CA LEU A 74 -8.60 -0.59 -11.82
C LEU A 74 -9.23 0.81 -11.77
N LEU A 75 -9.66 1.27 -10.60
CA LEU A 75 -10.15 2.64 -10.40
C LEU A 75 -9.04 3.54 -9.86
N LEU A 76 -8.34 3.09 -8.82
CA LEU A 76 -7.38 3.92 -8.10
C LEU A 76 -6.12 4.21 -8.93
N LEU A 77 -5.56 3.24 -9.64
CA LEU A 77 -4.33 3.46 -10.41
C LEU A 77 -4.53 4.50 -11.52
N PRO A 78 -5.56 4.42 -12.40
CA PRO A 78 -5.80 5.46 -13.39
C PRO A 78 -6.11 6.81 -12.75
N PHE A 79 -6.91 6.83 -11.68
CA PHE A 79 -7.23 8.07 -10.97
C PHE A 79 -5.98 8.75 -10.42
N VAL A 80 -5.12 8.02 -9.72
CA VAL A 80 -3.87 8.54 -9.15
C VAL A 80 -2.91 8.98 -10.24
N ALA A 81 -2.78 8.24 -11.34
CA ALA A 81 -1.94 8.62 -12.47
C ALA A 81 -2.39 9.97 -13.07
N VAL A 82 -3.70 10.13 -13.32
CA VAL A 82 -4.25 11.38 -13.85
C VAL A 82 -4.14 12.53 -12.85
N ALA A 83 -4.50 12.29 -11.59
CA ALA A 83 -4.45 13.32 -10.54
C ALA A 83 -3.02 13.80 -10.27
N SER A 84 -2.06 12.87 -10.18
CA SER A 84 -0.64 13.21 -10.01
C SER A 84 -0.08 13.93 -11.24
N PHE A 85 -0.51 13.58 -12.45
CA PHE A 85 -0.11 14.29 -13.66
C PHE A 85 -0.58 15.74 -13.66
N VAL A 86 -1.86 15.96 -13.36
CA VAL A 86 -2.43 17.32 -13.29
C VAL A 86 -1.75 18.13 -12.19
N ALA A 87 -1.59 17.56 -10.99
CA ALA A 87 -0.93 18.22 -9.88
C ALA A 87 0.53 18.56 -10.21
N ALA A 88 1.28 17.62 -10.79
CA ALA A 88 2.67 17.85 -11.16
C ALA A 88 2.81 18.89 -12.27
N LYS A 89 1.89 18.96 -13.24
CA LYS A 89 1.90 19.99 -14.29
C LYS A 89 1.75 21.40 -13.72
N ILE A 90 1.01 21.55 -12.62
CA ILE A 90 0.76 22.84 -11.98
C ILE A 90 1.89 23.20 -11.01
N LEU A 91 2.31 22.24 -10.17
CA LEU A 91 3.20 22.49 -9.03
C LEU A 91 4.68 22.21 -9.34
N MET A 92 4.96 21.31 -10.27
CA MET A 92 6.32 20.77 -10.54
C MET A 92 6.52 20.46 -12.04
N PRO A 93 6.34 21.44 -12.95
CA PRO A 93 6.26 21.20 -14.39
C PRO A 93 7.50 20.49 -14.98
N ASP A 94 8.69 20.74 -14.42
CA ASP A 94 9.95 20.13 -14.86
C ASP A 94 10.15 18.68 -14.38
N ARG A 95 9.28 18.20 -13.48
CA ARG A 95 9.38 16.89 -12.82
C ARG A 95 8.14 16.03 -13.01
N VAL A 96 7.30 16.33 -14.01
CA VAL A 96 6.01 15.66 -14.22
C VAL A 96 6.17 14.14 -14.34
N SER A 97 6.98 13.66 -15.29
CA SER A 97 7.12 12.22 -15.53
C SER A 97 7.66 11.49 -14.31
N TYR A 98 8.65 12.08 -13.63
CA TYR A 98 9.21 11.52 -12.39
C TYR A 98 8.16 11.46 -11.27
N THR A 99 7.40 12.54 -11.05
CA THR A 99 6.38 12.62 -10.00
C THR A 99 5.25 11.62 -10.23
N VAL A 100 4.76 11.53 -11.48
CA VAL A 100 3.71 10.57 -11.85
C VAL A 100 4.18 9.13 -11.67
N ALA A 101 5.40 8.82 -12.15
CA ALA A 101 5.98 7.50 -12.02
C ALA A 101 6.13 7.10 -10.55
N LEU A 102 6.76 7.97 -9.74
CA LEU A 102 6.98 7.78 -8.31
C LEU A 102 5.69 7.50 -7.54
N ILE A 103 4.65 8.32 -7.75
CA ILE A 103 3.38 8.19 -7.03
C ILE A 103 2.62 6.94 -7.50
N THR A 104 2.51 6.73 -8.81
CA THR A 104 1.74 5.62 -9.37
C THR A 104 2.36 4.27 -9.03
N SER A 105 3.69 4.16 -9.09
CA SER A 105 4.39 2.93 -8.69
C SER A 105 4.30 2.66 -7.19
N GLY A 106 4.28 3.69 -6.34
CA GLY A 106 4.05 3.51 -4.90
C GLY A 106 2.69 2.88 -4.60
N VAL A 107 1.63 3.38 -5.24
CA VAL A 107 0.28 2.77 -5.14
C VAL A 107 0.28 1.34 -5.70
N LEU A 108 0.96 1.10 -6.82
CA LEU A 108 1.09 -0.25 -7.39
C LEU A 108 1.82 -1.21 -6.43
N LEU A 109 2.88 -0.77 -5.77
CA LEU A 109 3.64 -1.57 -4.81
C LEU A 109 2.78 -1.99 -3.61
N HIS A 110 1.91 -1.10 -3.11
CA HIS A 110 0.90 -1.45 -2.10
C HIS A 110 0.03 -2.61 -2.57
N PHE A 111 -0.54 -2.53 -3.77
CA PHE A 111 -1.38 -3.61 -4.31
C PHE A 111 -0.62 -4.90 -4.58
N LEU A 112 0.64 -4.82 -5.01
CA LEU A 112 1.50 -6.00 -5.19
C LEU A 112 1.76 -6.69 -3.85
N HIS A 113 2.01 -5.91 -2.79
CA HIS A 113 2.15 -6.42 -1.43
C HIS A 113 0.85 -7.07 -0.93
N ASP A 114 -0.30 -6.41 -1.09
CA ASP A 114 -1.61 -6.99 -0.73
C ASP A 114 -1.90 -8.29 -1.52
N GLY A 115 -1.53 -8.34 -2.80
CA GLY A 115 -1.67 -9.52 -3.66
C GLY A 115 -0.73 -10.67 -3.35
N ALA A 116 0.32 -10.44 -2.57
CA ALA A 116 1.20 -11.48 -2.04
C ALA A 116 0.58 -12.20 -0.82
N SER A 117 -0.51 -11.67 -0.26
CA SER A 117 -1.25 -12.31 0.83
C SER A 117 -1.76 -13.70 0.44
N SER A 118 -1.81 -14.61 1.42
CA SER A 118 -2.33 -15.97 1.23
C SER A 118 -3.79 -16.01 0.76
N LEU A 119 -4.56 -14.97 1.12
CA LEU A 119 -5.96 -14.77 0.75
C LEU A 119 -6.14 -14.16 -0.65
N GLY A 120 -5.03 -13.82 -1.31
CA GLY A 120 -5.02 -13.10 -2.58
C GLY A 120 -5.71 -11.74 -2.50
N PHE A 121 -5.83 -11.12 -3.66
CA PHE A 121 -6.34 -9.78 -3.83
C PHE A 121 -7.24 -9.71 -5.07
N PRO A 122 -8.42 -9.09 -5.00
CA PRO A 122 -9.32 -8.94 -6.14
C PRO A 122 -8.85 -7.80 -7.07
N TRP A 123 -7.84 -8.10 -7.87
CA TRP A 123 -7.20 -7.20 -8.84
C TRP A 123 -8.17 -6.56 -9.84
N LEU A 124 -9.28 -7.24 -10.14
CA LEU A 124 -10.27 -6.82 -11.13
C LEU A 124 -11.45 -6.05 -10.53
N SER A 125 -11.39 -5.71 -9.24
CA SER A 125 -12.42 -4.92 -8.58
C SER A 125 -12.53 -3.52 -9.21
N PRO A 126 -13.74 -2.97 -9.43
CA PRO A 126 -15.05 -3.47 -8.99
C PRO A 126 -15.74 -4.46 -9.95
N PHE A 127 -15.19 -4.73 -11.13
CA PHE A 127 -15.86 -5.55 -12.16
C PHE A 127 -15.94 -7.04 -11.79
N SER A 128 -15.00 -7.52 -10.96
CA SER A 128 -15.04 -8.87 -10.39
C SER A 128 -14.48 -8.87 -8.97
N GLN A 129 -15.11 -9.68 -8.11
CA GLN A 129 -14.65 -9.93 -6.74
C GLN A 129 -13.76 -11.17 -6.64
N ALA A 130 -13.45 -11.82 -7.77
CA ALA A 130 -12.52 -12.95 -7.79
C ALA A 130 -11.14 -12.51 -7.29
N ARG A 131 -10.60 -13.23 -6.30
CA ARG A 131 -9.30 -12.94 -5.70
C ARG A 131 -8.22 -13.75 -6.39
N PHE A 132 -7.08 -13.12 -6.68
CA PHE A 132 -5.92 -13.78 -7.25
C PHE A 132 -4.72 -13.58 -6.34
N ARG A 133 -3.91 -14.63 -6.20
CA ARG A 133 -2.58 -14.54 -5.56
C ARG A 133 -1.51 -14.94 -6.56
N PHE A 134 -0.33 -14.37 -6.42
CA PHE A 134 0.81 -14.76 -7.25
C PHE A 134 1.68 -15.76 -6.48
N ARG A 135 1.78 -17.00 -6.99
CA ARG A 135 2.70 -18.01 -6.46
C ARG A 135 3.57 -18.52 -7.60
N SER A 136 4.89 -18.47 -7.42
CA SER A 136 5.86 -18.95 -8.44
C SER A 136 5.65 -18.30 -9.81
N GLY A 137 5.30 -17.01 -9.84
CA GLY A 137 5.08 -16.22 -11.06
C GLY A 137 3.77 -16.49 -11.81
N LYS A 138 2.88 -17.36 -11.31
CA LYS A 138 1.58 -17.63 -11.93
C LYS A 138 0.44 -17.06 -11.08
N PRO A 139 -0.57 -16.41 -11.69
CA PRO A 139 -1.78 -16.03 -10.98
C PRO A 139 -2.57 -17.30 -10.62
N ILE A 140 -2.92 -17.44 -9.36
CA ILE A 140 -3.78 -18.51 -8.84
C ILE A 140 -5.08 -17.86 -8.36
N VAL A 141 -6.20 -18.29 -8.92
CA VAL A 141 -7.53 -17.91 -8.44
C VAL A 141 -7.76 -18.55 -7.08
N VAL A 142 -8.10 -17.74 -6.08
CA VAL A 142 -8.45 -18.22 -4.74
C VAL A 142 -9.89 -18.73 -4.78
N PRO A 143 -10.17 -19.97 -4.34
CA PRO A 143 -11.53 -20.50 -4.31
C PRO A 143 -12.49 -19.60 -3.52
N GLN A 144 -13.71 -19.43 -4.04
CA GLN A 144 -14.72 -18.58 -3.42
C GLN A 144 -15.08 -19.05 -2.00
N ALA A 145 -15.12 -20.37 -1.77
CA ALA A 145 -15.39 -20.95 -0.46
C ALA A 145 -14.37 -20.51 0.62
N GLU A 146 -13.08 -20.41 0.28
CA GLU A 146 -12.05 -19.92 1.21
C GLU A 146 -12.27 -18.43 1.54
N THR A 147 -12.70 -17.65 0.55
CA THR A 147 -13.01 -16.22 0.73
C THR A 147 -14.24 -16.04 1.62
N GLU A 148 -15.30 -16.81 1.39
CA GLU A 148 -16.54 -16.77 2.17
C GLU A 148 -16.34 -17.24 3.60
N GLN A 149 -15.57 -18.31 3.81
CA GLN A 149 -15.21 -18.80 5.14
C GLN A 149 -14.48 -17.72 5.93
N TRP A 150 -13.50 -17.05 5.31
CA TRP A 150 -12.80 -15.93 5.93
C TRP A 150 -13.79 -14.80 6.26
N MET A 151 -14.56 -14.31 5.29
CA MET A 151 -15.54 -13.24 5.50
C MET A 151 -16.55 -13.56 6.61
N SER A 152 -16.96 -14.82 6.75
CA SER A 152 -17.86 -15.27 7.81
C SER A 152 -17.22 -15.20 9.21
N TYR A 153 -15.93 -15.56 9.34
CA TYR A 153 -15.17 -15.44 10.59
C TYR A 153 -15.03 -13.97 11.03
N TRP A 154 -14.91 -13.05 10.08
CA TRP A 154 -14.80 -11.62 10.39
C TRP A 154 -16.13 -10.97 10.75
N LYS A 155 -17.25 -11.42 10.16
CA LYS A 155 -18.60 -10.95 10.51
C LYS A 155 -19.04 -11.30 11.93
N THR A 156 -18.52 -12.38 12.52
CA THR A 156 -18.94 -12.88 13.84
C THR A 156 -18.15 -12.28 15.00
N ARG A 157 -17.09 -11.51 14.75
CA ARG A 157 -16.23 -10.93 15.79
C ARG A 157 -16.53 -9.43 15.94
N GLU A 158 -17.10 -9.02 17.07
CA GLU A 158 -17.17 -7.60 17.42
C GLU A 158 -15.77 -7.07 17.77
N ARG A 159 -15.10 -6.43 16.81
CA ARG A 159 -13.78 -5.82 17.01
C ARG A 159 -13.90 -4.33 17.33
N SER A 160 -13.18 -3.88 18.36
CA SER A 160 -13.01 -2.45 18.61
C SER A 160 -12.20 -1.81 17.48
N ALA A 161 -12.23 -0.48 17.36
CA ALA A 161 -11.40 0.20 16.35
C ALA A 161 -9.91 -0.01 16.63
N ALA A 162 -9.55 -0.12 17.91
CA ALA A 162 -8.20 -0.45 18.33
C ALA A 162 -7.80 -1.87 17.88
N ASP A 163 -8.70 -2.87 17.93
CA ASP A 163 -8.39 -4.25 17.52
C ASP A 163 -8.22 -4.40 16.00
N GLU A 164 -8.93 -3.61 15.21
CA GLU A 164 -8.75 -3.58 13.75
C GLU A 164 -7.39 -2.99 13.37
N ILE A 165 -7.05 -1.86 13.97
CA ILE A 165 -5.74 -1.22 13.78
C ILE A 165 -4.65 -2.15 14.32
N ALA A 166 -4.82 -2.69 15.53
CA ALA A 166 -3.86 -3.58 16.18
C ALA A 166 -3.69 -4.92 15.43
N GLY A 167 -4.76 -5.46 14.86
CA GLY A 167 -4.78 -6.69 14.09
C GLY A 167 -4.10 -6.57 12.72
N ARG A 168 -4.11 -5.36 12.12
CA ARG A 168 -3.28 -5.01 10.97
C ARG A 168 -1.84 -4.77 11.35
N THR A 169 -1.62 -4.29 12.56
CA THR A 169 -0.30 -4.18 13.12
C THR A 169 0.11 -5.49 13.79
N ALA A 170 0.16 -6.61 13.06
CA ALA A 170 0.71 -7.87 13.57
C ALA A 170 2.12 -7.63 14.20
N PRO A 171 2.61 -8.48 15.11
CA PRO A 171 3.97 -8.35 15.63
C PRO A 171 4.94 -8.20 14.46
N VAL A 172 5.74 -7.13 14.46
CA VAL A 172 6.76 -6.91 13.43
C VAL A 172 7.64 -8.15 13.40
N THR A 173 7.58 -8.89 12.29
CA THR A 173 8.41 -10.09 12.13
C THR A 173 9.85 -9.66 11.90
N ILE A 174 10.80 -10.54 12.21
CA ILE A 174 12.22 -10.29 11.91
C ILE A 174 12.40 -9.98 10.42
N ALA A 175 11.69 -10.68 9.53
CA ALA A 175 11.72 -10.43 8.10
C ALA A 175 11.26 -9.01 7.74
N GLN A 176 10.16 -8.52 8.33
CA GLN A 176 9.67 -7.15 8.12
C GLN A 176 10.66 -6.11 8.63
N PHE A 177 11.25 -6.33 9.81
CA PHE A 177 12.26 -5.43 10.37
C PHE A 177 13.52 -5.37 9.49
N LEU A 178 14.00 -6.52 9.00
CA LEU A 178 15.13 -6.58 8.08
C LEU A 178 14.82 -5.93 6.73
N PHE A 179 13.61 -6.14 6.19
CA PHE A 179 13.17 -5.51 4.94
C PHE A 179 13.10 -3.99 5.06
N TRP A 180 12.57 -3.49 6.17
CA TRP A 180 12.60 -2.07 6.50
C TRP A 180 14.04 -1.54 6.62
N GLY A 181 14.91 -2.25 7.36
CA GLY A 181 16.31 -1.88 7.51
C GLY A 181 17.04 -1.79 6.18
N ALA A 182 16.77 -2.71 5.24
CA ALA A 182 17.30 -2.67 3.89
C ALA A 182 16.81 -1.45 3.09
N GLY A 183 15.54 -1.05 3.25
CA GLY A 183 15.00 0.16 2.63
C GLY A 183 15.65 1.44 3.16
N VAL A 184 15.89 1.52 4.47
CA VAL A 184 16.63 2.63 5.08
C VAL A 184 18.09 2.65 4.62
N LEU A 185 18.74 1.49 4.56
CA LEU A 185 20.11 1.39 4.07
C LEU A 185 20.22 1.84 2.61
N ALA A 186 19.29 1.44 1.75
CA ALA A 186 19.24 1.89 0.36
C ALA A 186 19.11 3.43 0.26
N LEU A 187 18.29 4.04 1.13
CA LEU A 187 18.17 5.49 1.22
C LEU A 187 19.48 6.15 1.66
N ILE A 188 20.15 5.61 2.68
CA ILE A 188 21.45 6.12 3.16
C ILE A 188 22.50 6.05 2.04
N VAL A 189 22.62 4.90 1.37
CA VAL A 189 23.55 4.72 0.24
C VAL A 189 23.27 5.74 -0.86
N PHE A 190 22.01 5.89 -1.25
CA PHE A 190 21.61 6.88 -2.25
C PHE A 190 21.95 8.32 -1.87
N VAL A 191 21.80 8.70 -0.59
CA VAL A 191 22.15 10.04 -0.10
C VAL A 191 23.66 10.28 -0.10
N ILE A 192 24.48 9.24 0.11
CA ILE A 192 25.94 9.36 0.15
C ILE A 192 26.56 9.39 -1.26
N ASP A 193 25.94 8.69 -2.23
CA ASP A 193 26.48 8.49 -3.58
C ASP A 193 26.21 9.66 -4.55
N LEU A 194 25.46 10.69 -4.14
CA LEU A 194 25.03 11.86 -4.96
C LEU A 194 25.33 13.22 -4.30
#